data_AF-A0A9E4WWA3-F1
#
_entry.id   AF-A0A9E4WWA3-F1
#
_cell.length_a   1.000
_cell.length_b   1.000
_cell.length_c   1.000
_cell.angle_alpha   90.00
_cell.angle_beta   90.00
_cell.angle_gamma   90.00
#
_symmetry.space_group_name_H-M   'P 1'
#
loop_
_entity.id
_entity.type
_entity.pdbx_description
1 polymer ?
#
loop_
_entity_poly.entity_id
_entity_poly.type
_entity_poly.pdbx_seq_one_letter_code
_entity_poly.pdbx_strand_id
1 'polypeptide(L)'
;YLAAVGLAWPDSMGDAGLTGGTVMAQELSRMERPSAEQYQGKRKLMLVPLLYGPPTDAEDGVAILTRYWDQVQSQILSLESKLGGLQHVYHESLTEGGAQGLSQLQSVDQRSHGLVESKCQSGATLEATEDAETLLETLDLQRCLMMPLGSEKVVRTLQEWMTESNRTRYQKIGEQIDATLGEGQVGLLFISERHQVQFAQDIEVFYVAPPALADFQSWLQDWRVRQQKAAAQAADSPEEASSEEPN
;
A
#
# COMPACT_ATOMS: atom_id res chain seq x y z
N TYR A 1 -6.85 -14.89 10.15
CA TYR A 1 -5.61 -14.57 10.87
C TYR A 1 -4.70 -13.58 10.13
N LEU A 2 -5.03 -13.17 8.88
CA LEU A 2 -4.26 -12.19 8.10
C LEU A 2 -4.80 -10.74 8.15
N ALA A 3 -5.95 -10.50 8.80
CA ALA A 3 -6.64 -9.20 8.76
C ALA A 3 -6.32 -8.24 9.93
N ALA A 4 -5.28 -8.49 10.74
CA ALA A 4 -5.06 -7.72 11.98
C ALA A 4 -3.61 -7.27 12.20
N VAL A 5 -2.89 -6.90 11.13
CA VAL A 5 -1.55 -6.33 11.26
C VAL A 5 -1.58 -4.88 10.81
N GLY A 6 -1.94 -4.00 11.74
CA GLY A 6 -1.82 -2.55 11.59
C GLY A 6 -0.37 -2.18 11.34
N LEU A 7 -0.10 -1.64 10.15
CA LEU A 7 1.22 -1.20 9.71
C LEU A 7 1.65 0.03 10.51
N ALA A 8 2.62 -0.17 11.41
CA ALA A 8 3.42 0.90 11.98
C ALA A 8 4.88 0.64 11.59
N TRP A 9 5.40 1.41 10.65
CA TRP A 9 6.83 1.48 10.37
C TRP A 9 7.44 2.63 11.18
N PRO A 10 8.63 2.47 11.78
CA PRO A 10 9.36 3.56 12.39
C PRO A 10 9.97 4.47 11.31
N ASP A 11 9.66 5.77 11.37
CA ASP A 11 10.34 6.80 10.58
C ASP A 11 11.68 7.16 11.26
N SER A 12 12.80 6.93 10.58
CA SER A 12 14.06 7.61 10.91
C SER A 12 15.07 7.58 9.75
N MET A 13 15.40 8.78 9.27
CA MET A 13 16.61 9.25 8.53
C MET A 13 16.13 10.26 7.48
N GLY A 14 16.51 11.53 7.47
CA GLY A 14 17.67 12.21 8.03
C GLY A 14 18.08 13.24 6.98
N ASP A 15 17.67 14.49 7.19
CA ASP A 15 17.90 15.65 6.35
C ASP A 15 19.41 15.92 6.19
N ALA A 16 19.88 16.06 4.94
CA ALA A 16 21.24 16.44 4.62
C ALA A 16 21.20 17.54 3.56
N GLY A 17 21.35 18.77 4.02
CA GLY A 17 21.39 19.97 3.21
C GLY A 17 22.57 20.01 2.23
N LEU A 18 22.32 20.65 1.08
CA LEU A 18 23.36 21.08 0.16
C LEU A 18 23.13 22.55 -0.23
N THR A 19 24.14 23.35 0.09
CA THR A 19 24.28 24.77 -0.17
C THR A 19 24.65 25.07 -1.62
N GLY A 20 24.02 26.11 -2.18
CA GLY A 20 24.67 27.14 -3.01
C GLY A 20 25.29 26.73 -4.35
N GLY A 21 24.54 26.89 -5.43
CA GLY A 21 25.05 26.92 -6.80
C GLY A 21 24.25 27.90 -7.67
N THR A 22 24.91 28.94 -8.16
CA THR A 22 24.37 30.02 -9.01
C THR A 22 23.73 29.50 -10.30
N VAL A 23 22.45 29.83 -10.53
CA VAL A 23 21.70 29.43 -11.73
C VAL A 23 21.85 30.50 -12.82
N MET A 24 22.52 30.14 -13.93
CA MET A 24 22.46 30.89 -15.19
C MET A 24 21.12 30.58 -15.86
N ALA A 25 20.35 31.61 -16.18
CA ALA A 25 19.06 31.50 -16.85
C ALA A 25 19.24 30.93 -18.28
N GLN A 26 18.89 29.65 -18.45
CA GLN A 26 18.69 29.04 -19.77
C GLN A 26 17.21 29.11 -20.11
N GLU A 27 16.93 29.65 -21.30
CA GLU A 27 15.60 29.88 -21.84
C GLU A 27 14.75 28.61 -21.80
N LEU A 28 13.55 28.73 -21.20
CA LEU A 28 12.52 27.71 -21.18
C LEU A 28 12.08 27.39 -22.61
N SER A 29 12.71 26.41 -23.24
CA SER A 29 12.26 25.82 -24.49
C SER A 29 10.80 25.43 -24.35
N ARG A 30 9.97 25.96 -25.26
CA ARG A 30 8.56 25.61 -25.42
C ARG A 30 8.43 24.09 -25.46
N MET A 31 7.86 23.50 -24.41
CA MET A 31 7.45 22.10 -24.44
C MET A 31 6.34 21.96 -25.47
N GLU A 32 6.67 21.40 -26.63
CA GLU A 32 5.66 20.92 -27.58
C GLU A 32 4.80 19.88 -26.86
N ARG A 33 3.47 20.04 -26.94
CA ARG A 33 2.55 19.00 -26.46
C ARG A 33 2.89 17.72 -27.22
N PRO A 34 3.32 16.66 -26.53
CA PRO A 34 3.83 15.52 -27.24
C PRO A 34 2.67 14.81 -27.97
N SER A 35 2.93 14.30 -29.18
CA SER A 35 1.88 13.86 -30.11
C SER A 35 1.09 12.65 -29.56
N ALA A 36 -0.17 12.50 -29.97
CA ALA A 36 -1.03 11.40 -29.52
C ALA A 36 -0.48 10.00 -29.88
N GLU A 37 0.42 9.91 -30.87
CA GLU A 37 1.10 8.68 -31.29
C GLU A 37 1.98 8.08 -30.19
N GLN A 38 2.53 8.89 -29.28
CA GLN A 38 3.36 8.38 -28.19
C GLN A 38 2.57 7.53 -27.16
N TYR A 39 1.24 7.53 -27.24
CA TYR A 39 0.34 6.82 -26.32
C TYR A 39 -0.36 5.64 -26.99
N GLN A 40 -0.17 5.42 -28.31
CA GLN A 40 -0.68 4.24 -28.99
C GLN A 40 0.12 3.00 -28.54
N GLY A 41 -0.60 1.91 -28.27
CA GLY A 41 -0.01 0.64 -27.81
C GLY A 41 0.39 0.60 -26.34
N LYS A 42 0.52 1.76 -25.65
CA LYS A 42 0.91 1.78 -24.24
C LYS A 42 -0.06 1.02 -23.34
N ARG A 43 0.54 0.24 -22.46
CA ARG A 43 -0.11 -0.44 -21.35
C ARG A 43 -0.44 0.58 -20.27
N LYS A 44 -1.58 0.44 -19.62
CA LYS A 44 -2.07 1.45 -18.67
C LYS A 44 -2.34 0.79 -17.34
N LEU A 45 -1.90 1.39 -16.25
CA LEU A 45 -2.07 0.83 -14.91
C LEU A 45 -2.67 1.88 -13.99
N MET A 46 -3.89 1.66 -13.54
CA MET A 46 -4.48 2.44 -12.45
C MET A 46 -3.93 1.91 -11.13
N LEU A 47 -3.31 2.77 -10.32
CA LEU A 47 -2.68 2.38 -9.06
C LEU A 47 -3.46 2.95 -7.88
N VAL A 48 -3.96 2.08 -7.01
CA VAL A 48 -4.75 2.40 -5.83
C VAL A 48 -3.98 2.01 -4.57
N PRO A 49 -3.71 2.97 -3.65
CA PRO A 49 -3.19 2.67 -2.33
C PRO A 49 -4.05 1.70 -1.52
N LEU A 50 -3.48 0.63 -0.99
CA LEU A 50 -4.15 -0.19 0.02
C LEU A 50 -4.10 0.48 1.38
N LEU A 51 -5.27 0.82 1.92
CA LEU A 51 -5.40 1.35 3.27
C LEU A 51 -5.86 0.28 4.24
N TYR A 52 -4.97 -0.09 5.15
CA TYR A 52 -5.27 -1.00 6.26
C TYR A 52 -6.01 -0.24 7.37
N GLY A 53 -6.90 -0.93 8.08
CA GLY A 53 -7.90 -0.31 8.94
C GLY A 53 -7.31 0.39 10.16
N PRO A 54 -8.06 1.33 10.78
CA PRO A 54 -7.85 1.66 12.17
C PRO A 54 -7.73 0.38 13.00
N PRO A 55 -6.89 0.34 14.04
CA PRO A 55 -7.17 -0.56 15.15
C PRO A 55 -8.59 -0.29 15.66
N THR A 56 -9.26 -1.36 16.05
CA THR A 56 -10.71 -1.38 16.30
C THR A 56 -11.10 -0.52 17.50
N ASP A 57 -11.63 0.69 17.24
CA ASP A 57 -12.43 1.56 18.15
C ASP A 57 -12.60 3.01 17.62
N ALA A 58 -11.82 3.46 16.65
CA ALA A 58 -11.85 4.86 16.20
C ALA A 58 -12.88 5.15 15.08
N GLU A 59 -14.08 5.61 15.46
CA GLU A 59 -15.19 5.94 14.55
C GLU A 59 -14.82 6.94 13.45
N ASP A 60 -14.06 7.99 13.78
CA ASP A 60 -13.59 9.00 12.80
C ASP A 60 -12.77 8.36 11.67
N GLY A 61 -11.91 7.39 12.00
CA GLY A 61 -11.09 6.69 11.02
C GLY A 61 -11.90 5.79 10.10
N VAL A 62 -12.97 5.18 10.64
CA VAL A 62 -13.92 4.37 9.84
C VAL A 62 -14.61 5.25 8.81
N ALA A 63 -15.12 6.42 9.21
CA ALA A 63 -15.79 7.34 8.30
C ALA A 63 -14.87 7.85 7.17
N ILE A 64 -13.61 8.16 7.50
CA ILE A 64 -12.61 8.57 6.50
C ILE A 64 -12.33 7.44 5.51
N LEU A 65 -12.18 6.20 5.98
CA LEU A 65 -11.97 5.05 5.11
C LEU A 65 -13.16 4.75 4.18
N THR A 66 -14.39 4.86 4.68
CA THR A 66 -15.58 4.72 3.83
C THR A 66 -15.54 5.76 2.71
N ARG A 67 -15.30 7.03 3.06
CA ARG A 67 -15.17 8.11 2.07
C ARG A 67 -14.03 7.85 1.07
N TYR A 68 -12.89 7.31 1.53
CA TYR A 68 -11.78 6.92 0.67
C TYR A 68 -12.22 5.90 -0.38
N TRP A 69 -12.85 4.80 0.04
CA TRP A 69 -13.27 3.75 -0.88
C TRP A 69 -14.37 4.20 -1.85
N ASP A 70 -15.29 5.08 -1.43
CA ASP A 70 -16.29 5.68 -2.31
C ASP A 70 -15.64 6.56 -3.40
N GLN A 71 -14.64 7.35 -3.02
CA GLN A 71 -13.91 8.21 -3.95
C GLN A 71 -13.03 7.40 -4.90
N VAL A 72 -12.36 6.35 -4.41
CA VAL A 72 -11.60 5.39 -5.24
C VAL A 72 -12.50 4.78 -6.32
N GLN A 73 -13.66 4.25 -5.93
CA GLN A 73 -14.62 3.66 -6.88
C GLN A 73 -15.04 4.66 -7.96
N SER A 74 -15.38 5.88 -7.55
CA SER A 74 -15.78 6.96 -8.46
C SER A 74 -14.67 7.33 -9.46
N GLN A 75 -13.42 7.42 -8.98
CA GLN A 75 -12.27 7.74 -9.84
C GLN A 75 -11.95 6.60 -10.82
N ILE A 76 -11.97 5.34 -10.36
CA ILE A 76 -11.76 4.16 -11.22
C ILE A 76 -12.80 4.14 -12.32
N LEU A 77 -14.08 4.33 -12.01
CA LEU A 77 -15.15 4.35 -13.02
C LEU A 77 -14.91 5.44 -14.08
N SER A 78 -14.51 6.65 -13.66
CA SER A 78 -14.16 7.73 -14.58
C SER A 78 -12.96 7.35 -15.47
N LEU A 79 -11.90 6.78 -14.91
CA LEU A 79 -10.70 6.41 -15.66
C LEU A 79 -10.98 5.24 -16.61
N GLU A 80 -11.65 4.19 -16.15
CA GLU A 80 -12.02 3.03 -16.97
C GLU A 80 -12.75 3.45 -18.27
N SER A 81 -13.70 4.39 -18.16
CA SER A 81 -14.41 4.93 -19.33
C SER A 81 -13.51 5.68 -20.33
N LYS A 82 -12.42 6.29 -19.84
CA LYS A 82 -11.47 7.08 -20.65
C LYS A 82 -10.34 6.23 -21.22
N LEU A 83 -9.97 5.15 -20.54
CA LEU A 83 -8.82 4.30 -20.87
C LEU A 83 -9.20 3.09 -21.74
N GLY A 84 -10.50 2.84 -21.96
CA GLY A 84 -10.98 1.79 -22.85
C GLY A 84 -11.42 0.49 -22.16
N GLY A 85 -11.88 0.59 -20.91
CA GLY A 85 -12.27 -0.56 -20.09
C GLY A 85 -11.15 -1.05 -19.18
N LEU A 86 -11.41 -2.15 -18.46
CA LEU A 86 -10.48 -2.78 -17.54
C LEU A 86 -10.33 -4.27 -17.89
N GLN A 87 -9.10 -4.75 -18.07
CA GLN A 87 -8.83 -6.14 -18.43
C GLN A 87 -8.26 -6.95 -17.28
N HIS A 88 -7.43 -6.33 -16.44
CA HIS A 88 -6.73 -7.02 -15.37
C HIS A 88 -6.88 -6.32 -14.03
N VAL A 89 -7.01 -7.10 -12.97
CA VAL A 89 -6.94 -6.64 -11.58
C VAL A 89 -5.79 -7.37 -10.89
N TYR A 90 -4.97 -6.59 -10.20
CA TYR A 90 -3.85 -7.03 -9.40
C TYR A 90 -4.07 -6.55 -7.97
N HIS A 91 -3.77 -7.40 -7.00
CA HIS A 91 -3.89 -7.04 -5.60
C HIS A 91 -2.70 -7.58 -4.83
N GLU A 92 -2.00 -6.71 -4.10
CA GLU A 92 -0.90 -7.13 -3.23
C GLU A 92 -1.37 -8.19 -2.22
N SER A 93 -0.50 -9.15 -1.91
CA SER A 93 -0.73 -10.30 -1.03
C SER A 93 -1.63 -11.38 -1.62
N LEU A 94 -1.73 -11.44 -2.96
CA LEU A 94 -2.52 -12.45 -3.66
C LEU A 94 -1.64 -13.50 -4.33
N THR A 95 -1.81 -14.76 -3.92
CA THR A 95 -1.01 -15.90 -4.40
C THR A 95 -1.73 -16.74 -5.45
N GLU A 96 -3.04 -16.56 -5.59
CA GLU A 96 -3.87 -17.27 -6.57
C GLU A 96 -4.75 -16.27 -7.33
N GLY A 97 -4.96 -16.51 -8.63
CA GLY A 97 -5.83 -15.69 -9.47
C GLY A 97 -7.29 -16.17 -9.49
N GLY A 98 -8.12 -15.48 -10.25
CA GLY A 98 -9.50 -15.87 -10.55
C GLY A 98 -10.35 -16.10 -9.29
N ALA A 99 -11.17 -17.16 -9.31
CA ALA A 99 -12.13 -17.44 -8.25
C ALA A 99 -11.46 -17.79 -6.90
N GLN A 100 -10.31 -18.46 -6.92
CA GLN A 100 -9.57 -18.78 -5.71
C GLN A 100 -9.00 -17.50 -5.07
N GLY A 101 -8.44 -16.61 -5.89
CA GLY A 101 -7.99 -15.29 -5.44
C GLY A 101 -9.11 -14.44 -4.84
N LEU A 102 -10.30 -14.43 -5.45
CA LEU A 102 -11.47 -13.75 -4.89
C LEU A 102 -11.84 -14.32 -3.51
N SER A 103 -11.87 -15.65 -3.37
CA SER A 103 -12.13 -16.30 -2.07
C SER A 103 -11.07 -15.96 -1.03
N GLN A 104 -9.80 -15.85 -1.43
CA GLN A 104 -8.71 -15.42 -0.56
C GLN A 104 -8.97 -13.98 -0.07
N LEU A 105 -9.22 -13.04 -0.98
CA LEU A 105 -9.50 -11.63 -0.68
C LEU A 105 -10.68 -11.47 0.28
N GLN A 106 -11.77 -12.22 0.07
CA GLN A 106 -12.95 -12.16 0.93
C GLN A 106 -12.62 -12.43 2.41
N SER A 107 -11.64 -13.31 2.66
CA SER A 107 -11.23 -13.73 3.99
C SER A 107 -10.23 -12.80 4.68
N VAL A 108 -9.52 -11.95 3.91
CA VAL A 108 -8.41 -11.13 4.41
C VAL A 108 -8.63 -9.63 4.32
N ASP A 109 -9.35 -9.15 3.30
CA ASP A 109 -9.66 -7.73 3.12
C ASP A 109 -11.04 -7.53 2.50
N GLN A 110 -12.04 -7.33 3.36
CA GLN A 110 -13.42 -7.11 2.93
C GLN A 110 -13.62 -5.79 2.17
N ARG A 111 -12.71 -4.82 2.29
CA ARG A 111 -12.92 -3.46 1.76
C ARG A 111 -12.62 -3.37 0.28
N SER A 112 -11.49 -3.94 -0.16
CA SER A 112 -11.17 -4.04 -1.58
C SER A 112 -11.94 -5.17 -2.27
N HIS A 113 -12.31 -6.24 -1.55
CA HIS A 113 -12.99 -7.42 -2.11
C HIS A 113 -14.22 -7.05 -2.95
N GLY A 114 -15.15 -6.27 -2.42
CA GLY A 114 -16.40 -5.94 -3.14
C GLY A 114 -16.15 -5.19 -4.46
N LEU A 115 -15.13 -4.33 -4.49
CA LEU A 115 -14.72 -3.63 -5.70
C LEU A 115 -14.07 -4.59 -6.70
N VAL A 116 -13.12 -5.41 -6.25
CA VAL A 116 -12.44 -6.41 -7.10
C VAL A 116 -13.46 -7.39 -7.70
N GLU A 117 -14.37 -7.91 -6.88
CA GLU A 117 -15.44 -8.81 -7.31
C GLU A 117 -16.31 -8.17 -8.40
N SER A 118 -16.73 -6.91 -8.21
CA SER A 118 -17.52 -6.17 -9.21
C SER A 118 -16.77 -6.00 -10.54
N LYS A 119 -15.45 -5.76 -10.51
CA LYS A 119 -14.62 -5.67 -11.72
C LYS A 119 -14.48 -7.02 -12.41
N CYS A 120 -14.32 -8.10 -11.66
CA CYS A 120 -14.27 -9.45 -12.23
C CYS A 120 -15.60 -9.86 -12.86
N GLN A 121 -16.73 -9.54 -12.23
CA GLN A 121 -18.07 -9.75 -12.81
C GLN A 121 -18.29 -8.95 -14.09
N SER A 122 -17.59 -7.82 -14.24
CA SER A 122 -17.62 -6.99 -15.45
C SER A 122 -16.64 -7.46 -16.54
N GLY A 123 -15.90 -8.55 -16.32
CA GLY A 123 -15.04 -9.19 -17.31
C GLY A 123 -13.53 -9.03 -17.08
N ALA A 124 -13.10 -8.38 -16.00
CA ALA A 124 -11.67 -8.28 -15.68
C ALA A 124 -11.13 -9.59 -15.07
N THR A 125 -9.91 -9.97 -15.44
CA THR A 125 -9.22 -11.12 -14.85
C THR A 125 -8.51 -10.70 -13.57
N LEU A 126 -8.73 -11.43 -12.48
CA LEU A 126 -7.92 -11.29 -11.27
C LEU A 126 -6.64 -12.11 -11.43
N GLU A 127 -5.51 -11.44 -11.53
CA GLU A 127 -4.19 -12.06 -11.68
C GLU A 127 -3.55 -12.28 -10.30
N ALA A 128 -2.91 -13.43 -10.10
CA ALA A 128 -2.01 -13.60 -8.96
C ALA A 128 -0.85 -12.60 -9.11
N THR A 129 -0.39 -12.03 -8.00
CA THR A 129 0.73 -11.08 -8.01
C THR A 129 2.00 -11.64 -7.40
N GLU A 130 1.86 -12.70 -6.59
CA GLU A 130 2.93 -13.21 -5.75
C GLU A 130 2.99 -14.73 -5.71
N ASP A 131 4.17 -15.23 -5.35
CA ASP A 131 4.39 -16.61 -4.96
C ASP A 131 4.17 -16.77 -3.44
N ALA A 132 3.60 -17.91 -3.04
CA ALA A 132 3.24 -18.16 -1.65
C ALA A 132 4.45 -18.19 -0.71
N GLU A 133 5.57 -18.79 -1.11
CA GLU A 133 6.78 -18.87 -0.27
C GLU A 133 7.36 -17.48 -0.02
N THR A 134 7.42 -16.66 -1.08
CA THR A 134 7.92 -15.27 -0.99
C THR A 134 7.05 -14.40 -0.08
N LEU A 135 5.72 -14.50 -0.23
CA LEU A 135 4.79 -13.77 0.62
C LEU A 135 4.89 -14.22 2.09
N LEU A 136 4.92 -15.53 2.33
CA LEU A 136 4.99 -16.08 3.69
C LEU A 136 6.29 -15.68 4.40
N GLU A 137 7.43 -15.70 3.71
CA GLU A 137 8.71 -15.21 4.26
C GLU A 137 8.60 -13.74 4.71
N THR A 138 8.08 -12.86 3.84
CA THR A 138 7.89 -11.44 4.17
C THR A 138 6.97 -11.26 5.39
N LEU A 139 5.87 -12.03 5.46
CA LEU A 139 4.92 -11.97 6.57
C LEU A 139 5.50 -12.51 7.89
N ASP A 140 6.33 -13.56 7.83
CA ASP A 140 7.02 -14.11 9.01
C ASP A 140 8.05 -13.11 9.54
N LEU A 141 8.85 -12.49 8.67
CA LEU A 141 9.81 -11.46 9.04
C LEU A 141 9.13 -10.23 9.65
N GLN A 142 8.00 -9.80 9.08
CA GLN A 142 7.19 -8.73 9.65
C GLN A 142 6.72 -9.09 11.07
N ARG A 143 6.19 -10.29 11.28
CA ARG A 143 5.75 -10.75 12.61
C ARG A 143 6.90 -10.80 13.61
N CYS A 144 8.09 -11.24 13.19
CA CYS A 144 9.29 -11.21 14.03
C CYS A 144 9.68 -9.80 14.45
N LEU A 145 9.62 -8.83 13.53
CA LEU A 145 9.97 -7.43 13.79
C LEU A 145 8.94 -6.68 14.65
N MET A 146 7.71 -7.18 14.75
CA MET A 146 6.68 -6.61 15.64
C MET A 146 6.87 -7.01 17.10
N MET A 147 7.65 -8.06 17.39
CA MET A 147 7.94 -8.48 18.75
C MET A 147 9.02 -7.56 19.37
N PRO A 148 8.96 -7.29 20.69
CA PRO A 148 10.05 -6.60 21.37
C PRO A 148 11.31 -7.49 21.38
N LEU A 149 12.33 -7.11 20.61
CA LEU A 149 13.59 -7.84 20.49
C LEU A 149 14.68 -7.18 21.34
N GLY A 150 15.35 -7.96 22.20
CA GLY A 150 16.40 -7.43 23.09
C GLY A 150 17.80 -7.34 22.50
N SER A 151 18.07 -7.97 21.34
CA SER A 151 19.40 -7.99 20.72
C SER A 151 19.46 -7.09 19.48
N GLU A 152 20.26 -6.03 19.52
CA GLU A 152 20.48 -5.12 18.38
C GLU A 152 20.97 -5.85 17.13
N LYS A 153 21.85 -6.86 17.31
CA LYS A 153 22.34 -7.68 16.20
C LYS A 153 21.20 -8.43 15.51
N VAL A 154 20.31 -9.03 16.29
CA VAL A 154 19.15 -9.76 15.76
C VAL A 154 18.20 -8.80 15.05
N VAL A 155 17.91 -7.64 15.65
CA VAL A 155 17.08 -6.59 15.03
C VAL A 155 17.65 -6.19 13.68
N ARG A 156 18.93 -5.85 13.60
CA ARG A 156 19.58 -5.44 12.36
C ARG A 156 19.53 -6.54 11.29
N THR A 157 19.85 -7.78 11.65
CA THR A 157 19.81 -8.91 10.71
C THR A 157 18.40 -9.15 10.16
N LEU A 158 17.37 -9.08 11.00
CA LEU A 158 15.98 -9.21 10.55
C LEU A 158 15.55 -8.05 9.65
N GLN A 159 16.00 -6.82 9.94
CA GLN A 159 15.72 -5.64 9.10
C GLN A 159 16.38 -5.75 7.72
N GLU A 160 17.63 -6.19 7.67
CA GLU A 160 18.36 -6.44 6.41
C GLU A 160 17.65 -7.52 5.59
N TRP A 161 17.27 -8.63 6.21
CA TRP A 161 16.52 -9.70 5.54
C TRP A 161 15.14 -9.23 5.06
N MET A 162 14.40 -8.48 5.88
CA MET A 162 13.11 -7.91 5.50
C MET A 162 13.23 -6.95 4.31
N THR A 163 14.32 -6.17 4.24
CA THR A 163 14.57 -5.25 3.13
C THR A 163 14.81 -6.03 1.83
N GLU A 164 15.63 -7.07 1.88
CA GLU A 164 15.91 -7.92 0.73
C GLU A 164 14.68 -8.72 0.28
N SER A 165 13.94 -9.31 1.22
CA SER A 165 12.70 -10.06 0.95
C SER A 165 11.66 -9.16 0.27
N ASN A 166 11.45 -7.93 0.76
CA ASN A 166 10.58 -6.95 0.12
C ASN A 166 11.04 -6.58 -1.30
N ARG A 167 12.35 -6.41 -1.51
CA ARG A 167 12.90 -6.11 -2.84
C ARG A 167 12.56 -7.22 -3.83
N THR A 168 12.78 -8.47 -3.46
CA THR A 168 12.42 -9.64 -4.28
C THR A 168 10.92 -9.73 -4.51
N ARG A 169 10.11 -9.51 -3.48
CA ARG A 169 8.64 -9.51 -3.55
C ARG A 169 8.13 -8.51 -4.59
N TYR A 170 8.55 -7.24 -4.50
CA TYR A 170 8.10 -6.20 -5.42
C TYR A 170 8.65 -6.35 -6.84
N GLN A 171 9.85 -6.94 -7.00
CA GLN A 171 10.36 -7.31 -8.31
C GLN A 171 9.43 -8.33 -8.99
N LYS A 172 9.06 -9.41 -8.28
CA LYS A 172 8.15 -10.44 -8.81
C LYS A 172 6.77 -9.87 -9.17
N ILE A 173 6.23 -8.97 -8.35
CA ILE A 173 4.97 -8.27 -8.67
C ILE A 173 5.10 -7.50 -9.99
N GLY A 174 6.21 -6.77 -10.18
CA GLY A 174 6.47 -6.05 -11.43
C GLY A 174 6.59 -6.96 -12.65
N GLU A 175 7.32 -8.08 -12.52
CA GLU A 175 7.47 -9.11 -13.56
C GLU A 175 6.12 -9.75 -13.93
N GLN A 176 5.27 -10.01 -12.94
CA GLN A 176 3.96 -10.60 -13.15
C GLN A 176 3.00 -9.66 -13.89
N ILE A 177 3.02 -8.37 -13.53
CA ILE A 177 2.26 -7.34 -14.26
C ILE A 177 2.80 -7.21 -15.68
N ASP A 178 4.12 -7.22 -15.86
CA ASP A 178 4.75 -7.13 -17.18
C ASP A 178 4.35 -8.31 -18.10
N ALA A 179 4.28 -9.52 -17.54
CA ALA A 179 3.92 -10.73 -18.28
C ALA A 179 2.43 -10.83 -18.65
N THR A 180 1.54 -10.23 -17.86
CA THR A 180 0.08 -10.42 -17.99
C THR A 180 -0.63 -9.22 -18.62
N LEU A 181 -0.16 -7.99 -18.34
CA LEU A 181 -0.70 -6.79 -18.94
C LEU A 181 -0.19 -6.69 -20.37
N GLY A 182 -1.05 -7.00 -21.34
CA GLY A 182 -0.75 -6.95 -22.76
C GLY A 182 -0.85 -5.55 -23.37
N GLU A 183 -0.37 -5.41 -24.60
CA GLU A 183 -0.38 -4.15 -25.34
C GLU A 183 -1.77 -3.50 -25.39
N GLY A 184 -1.84 -2.20 -25.12
CA GLY A 184 -3.08 -1.42 -25.10
C GLY A 184 -4.05 -1.74 -23.96
N GLN A 185 -3.80 -2.78 -23.16
CA GLN A 185 -4.65 -3.17 -22.05
C GLN A 185 -4.51 -2.23 -20.85
N VAL A 186 -5.54 -2.26 -20.01
CA VAL A 186 -5.66 -1.51 -18.77
C VAL A 186 -5.71 -2.48 -17.59
N GLY A 187 -4.82 -2.25 -16.63
CA GLY A 187 -4.78 -2.94 -15.35
C GLY A 187 -5.21 -2.03 -14.20
N LEU A 188 -5.68 -2.64 -13.11
CA LEU A 188 -5.96 -1.99 -11.83
C LEU A 188 -5.11 -2.69 -10.76
N LEU A 189 -4.19 -1.98 -10.13
CA LEU A 189 -3.32 -2.49 -9.07
C LEU A 189 -3.70 -1.88 -7.73
N PHE A 190 -4.05 -2.73 -6.77
CA PHE A 190 -4.13 -2.38 -5.35
C PHE A 190 -2.83 -2.74 -4.66
N ILE A 191 -2.12 -1.76 -4.11
CA ILE A 191 -0.79 -1.97 -3.51
C ILE A 191 -0.50 -0.94 -2.42
N SER A 192 0.37 -1.28 -1.47
CA SER A 192 0.87 -0.39 -0.43
C SER A 192 1.51 0.88 -1.00
N GLU A 193 1.29 2.04 -0.36
CA GLU A 193 1.81 3.34 -0.83
C GLU A 193 3.34 3.38 -1.01
N ARG A 194 4.07 2.69 -0.12
CA ARG A 194 5.54 2.64 -0.11
C ARG A 194 6.07 1.43 -0.90
N HIS A 195 5.33 0.96 -1.91
CA HIS A 195 5.79 -0.14 -2.77
C HIS A 195 7.10 0.21 -3.49
N GLN A 196 7.87 -0.82 -3.85
CA GLN A 196 9.14 -0.66 -4.56
C GLN A 196 9.08 -1.18 -6.01
N VAL A 197 7.88 -1.57 -6.47
CA VAL A 197 7.67 -2.09 -7.82
C VAL A 197 8.21 -1.11 -8.86
N GLN A 198 9.04 -1.63 -9.76
CA GLN A 198 9.46 -0.94 -10.97
C GLN A 198 8.63 -1.48 -12.14
N PHE A 199 7.85 -0.61 -12.76
CA PHE A 199 7.05 -0.99 -13.93
C PHE A 199 7.88 -0.90 -15.21
N ALA A 200 7.52 -1.70 -16.21
CA ALA A 200 8.11 -1.61 -17.53
C ALA A 200 7.89 -0.20 -18.14
N GLN A 201 8.84 0.26 -18.96
CA GLN A 201 8.89 1.66 -19.45
C GLN A 201 7.69 2.06 -20.32
N ASP A 202 7.01 1.09 -20.91
CA ASP A 202 5.83 1.25 -21.75
C ASP A 202 4.51 1.18 -20.97
N ILE A 203 4.57 0.97 -19.64
CA ILE A 203 3.42 1.06 -18.74
C ILE A 203 3.25 2.51 -18.26
N GLU A 204 2.10 3.10 -18.58
CA GLU A 204 1.69 4.40 -18.07
C GLU A 204 0.86 4.25 -16.80
N VAL A 205 1.33 4.83 -15.70
CA VAL A 205 0.71 4.71 -14.37
C VAL A 205 -0.19 5.90 -14.08
N PHE A 206 -1.45 5.61 -13.74
CA PHE A 206 -2.47 6.57 -13.33
C PHE A 206 -2.74 6.38 -11.84
N TYR A 207 -2.28 7.30 -11.00
CA TYR A 207 -2.54 7.23 -9.57
C TYR A 207 -4.00 7.57 -9.24
N VAL A 208 -4.66 6.65 -8.52
CA VAL A 208 -6.00 6.83 -7.96
C VAL A 208 -5.85 7.21 -6.49
N ALA A 209 -5.47 8.47 -6.27
CA ALA A 209 -5.22 9.04 -4.95
C ALA A 209 -6.28 10.12 -4.64
N PRO A 210 -7.44 9.73 -4.08
CA PRO A 210 -8.50 10.70 -3.77
C PRO A 210 -8.15 11.59 -2.57
N PRO A 211 -8.80 12.75 -2.40
CA PRO A 211 -8.54 13.66 -1.26
C PRO A 211 -8.63 12.98 0.11
N ALA A 212 -9.53 12.00 0.27
CA ALA A 212 -9.66 11.23 1.51
C ALA A 212 -8.40 10.43 1.89
N LEU A 213 -7.47 10.20 0.96
CA LEU A 213 -6.17 9.60 1.27
C LEU A 213 -5.35 10.50 2.19
N ALA A 214 -5.26 11.80 1.88
CA ALA A 214 -4.54 12.76 2.70
C ALA A 214 -5.20 12.92 4.08
N ASP A 215 -6.53 12.94 4.12
CA ASP A 215 -7.28 12.97 5.39
C ASP A 215 -6.97 11.75 6.25
N PHE A 216 -6.89 10.55 5.65
CA PHE A 216 -6.54 9.32 6.36
C PHE A 216 -5.11 9.36 6.90
N GLN A 217 -4.15 9.83 6.11
CA GLN A 217 -2.75 9.97 6.54
C GLN A 217 -2.61 10.94 7.72
N SER A 218 -3.24 12.10 7.64
CA SER A 218 -3.25 13.07 8.74
C SER A 218 -3.90 12.49 10.00
N TRP A 219 -5.08 11.87 9.86
CA TRP A 219 -5.78 11.25 10.96
C TRP A 219 -4.96 10.12 11.62
N LEU A 220 -4.32 9.25 10.83
CA LEU A 220 -3.50 8.14 11.33
C LEU A 220 -2.30 8.65 12.13
N GLN A 221 -1.66 9.72 11.65
CA GLN A 221 -0.55 10.36 12.35
C GLN A 221 -0.99 10.94 13.70
N ASP A 222 -2.09 11.69 13.72
CA ASP A 222 -2.64 12.27 14.95
C ASP A 222 -3.09 11.19 15.95
N TRP A 223 -3.66 10.10 15.44
CA TRP A 223 -4.04 8.94 16.25
C TRP A 223 -2.81 8.28 16.89
N ARG A 224 -1.72 8.05 16.15
CA ARG A 224 -0.47 7.49 16.69
C ARG A 224 0.12 8.36 17.79
N VAL A 225 0.16 9.67 17.60
CA VAL A 225 0.66 10.62 18.62
C VAL A 225 -0.18 10.56 19.90
N ARG A 226 -1.52 10.48 19.77
CA ARG A 226 -2.42 10.33 20.93
C ARG A 226 -2.15 9.04 21.69
N GLN A 227 -1.96 7.93 20.99
CA GLN A 227 -1.68 6.63 21.62
C GLN A 227 -0.33 6.61 22.35
N GLN A 228 0.73 7.17 21.75
CA GLN A 228 2.03 7.28 22.41
C GLN A 228 1.95 8.10 23.70
N LYS A 229 1.21 9.22 23.69
CA LYS A 229 0.98 10.04 24.87
C LYS A 229 0.19 9.29 25.95
N ALA A 230 -0.87 8.57 25.57
CA ALA A 230 -1.67 7.77 26.50
C ALA A 230 -0.84 6.64 27.15
N ALA A 231 -0.02 5.93 26.36
CA ALA A 231 0.87 4.89 26.86
C ALA A 231 1.93 5.44 27.82
N ALA A 232 2.51 6.61 27.51
CA ALA A 232 3.45 7.27 28.41
C ALA A 232 2.81 7.71 29.74
N GLN A 233 1.56 8.20 29.71
CA GLN A 233 0.83 8.59 30.92
C GLN A 233 0.41 7.38 31.79
N ALA A 234 0.05 6.27 31.15
CA ALA A 234 -0.26 5.02 31.85
C ALA A 234 0.97 4.39 32.52
N ALA A 235 2.16 4.55 31.93
CA ALA A 235 3.42 4.06 32.51
C ALA A 235 3.95 4.92 33.68
N ASP A 236 3.52 6.18 33.79
CA ASP A 236 3.98 7.15 34.79
C ASP A 236 3.00 7.32 35.98
N SER A 237 1.90 6.56 35.99
CA SER A 237 0.95 6.51 37.11
C SER A 237 1.39 5.44 38.11
N PRO A 238 1.76 5.77 39.37
CA PRO A 238 2.14 4.77 40.35
C PRO A 238 0.90 3.93 40.71
N GLU A 239 1.02 2.60 40.63
CA GLU A 239 0.09 1.70 41.32
C GLU A 239 0.08 2.08 42.81
N GLU A 240 -1.03 2.66 43.28
CA GLU A 240 -1.37 2.60 44.70
C GLU A 240 -1.60 1.12 45.04
N ALA A 241 -0.52 0.42 45.38
CA ALA A 241 -0.56 -0.87 46.03
C ALA A 241 -1.19 -0.66 47.41
N SER A 242 -2.51 -0.84 47.48
CA SER A 242 -3.26 -0.91 48.72
C SER A 242 -2.66 -1.98 49.63
N SER A 243 -2.22 -1.52 50.78
CA SER A 243 -1.86 -2.30 51.95
C SER A 243 -2.94 -3.30 52.33
N GLU A 244 -2.65 -4.59 52.25
CA GLU A 244 -3.27 -5.61 53.11
C GLU A 244 -2.17 -6.53 53.64
N GLU A 245 -1.70 -6.25 54.86
CA GLU A 245 -0.98 -7.21 55.68
C GLU A 245 -1.95 -8.31 56.13
N PRO A 246 -1.63 -9.61 55.99
CA PRO A 246 -2.33 -10.65 56.74
C PRO A 246 -1.65 -10.86 58.10
N ASN A 247 -2.47 -10.73 59.13
CA ASN A 247 -2.20 -11.05 60.55
C ASN A 247 -1.88 -12.55 60.77
#